data_AF-A0A0N1CYY4-F1
#
_entry.id   AF-A0A0N1CYY4-F1
#
_cell.length_a   1.000
_cell.length_b   1.000
_cell.length_c   1.000
_cell.angle_alpha   90.00
_cell.angle_beta   90.00
_cell.angle_gamma   90.00
#
_symmetry.space_group_name_H-M   'P 1'
#
loop_
_entity.id
_entity.type
_entity.pdbx_description
1 polymer ?
#
loop_
_entity_poly.entity_id
_entity_poly.type
_entity_poly.pdbx_seq_one_letter_code
_entity_poly.pdbx_strand_id
1 'polypeptide(L)'
;MTDCGCTKAKAELEDYLHNELCREDAADIREHMANCGDCSGEHKVGVVLTEAVQRACRETAPEDLRATVLARLRELQSAHR
;
A
#
# COMPACT_ATOMS: atom_id res chain seq x y z
N MET A 1 -26.09 17.78 -6.42
CA MET A 1 -25.10 16.77 -6.82
C MET A 1 -24.11 16.70 -5.69
N THR A 2 -24.27 15.70 -4.83
CA THR A 2 -23.36 15.48 -3.70
C THR A 2 -21.99 15.19 -4.26
N ASP A 3 -21.00 16.01 -3.89
CA ASP A 3 -19.60 15.72 -4.19
C ASP A 3 -19.28 14.31 -3.65
N CYS A 4 -18.93 13.38 -4.53
CA CYS A 4 -18.62 12.00 -4.15
C CYS A 4 -17.35 11.90 -3.31
N GLY A 5 -16.62 13.00 -3.08
CA GLY A 5 -15.32 13.01 -2.42
C GLY A 5 -14.18 12.49 -3.32
N CYS A 6 -14.47 12.25 -4.60
CA CYS A 6 -13.54 11.66 -5.55
C CYS A 6 -12.31 12.54 -5.80
N THR A 7 -12.45 13.87 -5.74
CA THR A 7 -11.31 14.80 -5.89
C THR A 7 -10.29 14.63 -4.77
N LYS A 8 -10.75 14.56 -3.51
CA LYS A 8 -9.88 14.31 -2.35
C LYS A 8 -9.25 12.93 -2.45
N ALA A 9 -10.07 11.90 -2.69
CA ALA A 9 -9.61 10.52 -2.79
C ALA A 9 -8.54 10.34 -3.87
N LYS A 10 -8.69 10.97 -5.05
CA LYS A 10 -7.68 10.93 -6.12
C LYS A 10 -6.42 11.71 -5.78
N ALA A 11 -6.53 12.82 -5.06
CA ALA A 11 -5.37 13.61 -4.65
C ALA A 11 -4.47 12.85 -3.65
N GLU A 12 -5.07 12.05 -2.78
CA GLU A 12 -4.38 11.29 -1.73
C GLU A 12 -4.12 9.82 -2.12
N LEU A 13 -4.50 9.39 -3.33
CA LEU A 13 -4.45 7.99 -3.75
C LEU A 13 -3.02 7.44 -3.87
N GLU A 14 -2.09 8.26 -4.32
CA GLU A 14 -0.66 7.90 -4.41
C GLU A 14 -0.08 7.65 -3.01
N ASP A 15 -0.33 8.56 -2.07
CA ASP A 15 0.10 8.43 -0.68
C ASP A 15 -0.54 7.17 -0.04
N TYR A 16 -1.80 6.87 -0.38
CA TYR A 16 -2.46 5.64 0.03
C TYR A 16 -1.75 4.39 -0.53
N LEU A 17 -1.42 4.36 -1.82
CA LEU A 17 -0.73 3.24 -2.48
C LEU A 17 0.64 2.97 -1.85
N HIS A 18 1.33 4.01 -1.40
CA HIS A 18 2.65 3.91 -0.78
C HIS A 18 2.61 3.74 0.75
N ASN A 19 1.42 3.66 1.36
CA ASN A 19 1.21 3.57 2.82
C ASN A 19 1.80 4.76 3.59
N GLU A 20 1.70 5.96 3.00
CA GLU A 20 2.23 7.21 3.56
C GLU A 20 1.16 8.02 4.32
N LEU A 21 -0.09 7.57 4.28
CA LEU A 21 -1.19 8.18 5.01
C LEU A 21 -1.28 7.73 6.47
N CYS A 22 -1.86 8.61 7.30
CA CYS A 22 -2.26 8.22 8.64
C CYS A 22 -3.40 7.18 8.59
N ARG A 23 -3.67 6.54 9.73
CA ARG A 23 -4.64 5.43 9.80
C ARG A 23 -6.04 5.88 9.40
N GLU A 24 -6.41 7.08 9.81
CA GLU A 24 -7.71 7.71 9.62
C GLU A 24 -7.92 8.02 8.14
N ASP A 25 -7.01 8.77 7.50
CA ASP A 25 -7.10 9.12 6.08
C ASP A 25 -7.11 7.87 5.18
N ALA A 26 -6.29 6.87 5.52
CA ALA A 26 -6.30 5.60 4.81
C ALA A 26 -7.63 4.85 4.97
N ALA A 27 -8.34 4.99 6.09
CA ALA A 27 -9.66 4.39 6.30
C ALA A 27 -10.71 5.09 5.43
N ASP A 28 -10.69 6.42 5.37
CA ASP A 28 -11.60 7.22 4.54
C ASP A 28 -11.47 6.85 3.05
N ILE A 29 -10.24 6.71 2.54
CA ILE A 29 -10.00 6.33 1.14
C ILE A 29 -10.47 4.89 0.88
N ARG A 30 -10.26 3.95 1.82
CA ARG A 30 -10.78 2.58 1.69
C ARG A 30 -12.30 2.56 1.61
N GLU A 31 -12.97 3.30 2.48
CA GLU A 31 -14.42 3.40 2.48
C GLU A 31 -14.94 4.03 1.17
N HIS A 32 -14.26 5.06 0.67
CA HIS A 32 -14.61 5.68 -0.60
C HIS A 32 -14.47 4.70 -1.77
N MET A 33 -13.34 3.99 -1.88
CA MET A 33 -13.10 3.02 -2.95
C MET A 33 -14.07 1.83 -2.93
N ALA A 34 -14.58 1.45 -1.75
CA ALA A 34 -15.60 0.40 -1.64
C ALA A 34 -16.93 0.80 -2.31
N ASN A 35 -17.19 2.11 -2.44
CA ASN A 35 -18.43 2.66 -2.97
C ASN A 35 -18.26 3.40 -4.31
N CYS A 36 -17.03 3.55 -4.81
CA CYS A 36 -16.70 4.34 -5.99
C CYS A 36 -15.90 3.51 -7.01
N GLY A 37 -16.55 3.16 -8.12
CA GLY A 37 -15.93 2.39 -9.21
C GLY A 37 -14.77 3.12 -9.88
N ASP A 38 -14.86 4.44 -10.01
CA ASP A 38 -13.81 5.26 -10.64
C ASP A 38 -12.52 5.22 -9.80
N CYS A 39 -12.61 5.50 -8.49
CA CYS A 39 -11.44 5.49 -7.61
C CYS A 39 -10.89 4.08 -7.38
N SER A 40 -11.74 3.05 -7.35
CA SER A 40 -11.28 1.65 -7.35
C SER A 40 -10.51 1.30 -8.65
N GLY A 41 -10.96 1.83 -9.79
CA GLY A 41 -10.29 1.70 -11.08
C GLY A 41 -8.91 2.36 -11.08
N GLU A 42 -8.80 3.62 -10.63
CA GLU A 42 -7.52 4.33 -10.52
C GLU A 42 -6.55 3.60 -9.57
N HIS A 43 -7.03 3.14 -8.42
CA HIS A 43 -6.23 2.36 -7.48
C HIS A 43 -5.66 1.11 -8.13
N LYS A 44 -6.48 0.39 -8.91
CA LYS A 44 -6.04 -0.80 -9.65
C LYS A 44 -4.96 -0.48 -10.67
N VAL A 45 -5.06 0.65 -11.37
CA VAL A 45 -4.01 1.12 -12.30
C VAL A 45 -2.71 1.36 -11.54
N GLY A 46 -2.76 2.07 -10.42
CA GLY A 46 -1.61 2.32 -9.55
C GLY A 46 -0.92 1.02 -9.09
N VAL A 47 -1.69 0.05 -8.58
CA VAL A 47 -1.17 -1.27 -8.18
C VAL A 47 -0.47 -1.98 -9.34
N VAL A 48 -1.09 -2.04 -10.52
CA VAL A 48 -0.52 -2.72 -11.69
C VAL A 48 0.78 -2.06 -12.15
N LEU A 49 0.86 -0.72 -12.10
CA LEU A 49 2.08 0.01 -12.41
C LEU A 49 3.19 -0.30 -11.41
N THR A 50 2.89 -0.23 -10.11
CA THR A 50 3.86 -0.56 -9.05
C THR A 50 4.37 -1.98 -9.17
N GLU A 51 3.50 -2.96 -9.42
CA GLU A 51 3.89 -4.36 -9.67
C GLU A 51 4.76 -4.52 -10.91
N ALA A 52 4.47 -3.78 -11.99
CA ALA A 52 5.26 -3.81 -13.22
C ALA A 52 6.67 -3.27 -12.99
N VAL A 53 6.81 -2.17 -12.24
CA VAL A 53 8.10 -1.59 -11.86
C VAL A 53 8.87 -2.56 -10.96
N GLN A 54 8.21 -3.13 -9.94
CA GLN A 54 8.82 -4.12 -9.05
C GLN A 54 9.34 -5.35 -9.81
N ARG A 55 8.58 -5.85 -10.79
CA ARG A 55 9.00 -6.97 -11.63
C ARG A 55 10.24 -6.65 -12.48
N ALA A 56 10.37 -5.40 -12.91
CA ALA A 56 11.53 -4.94 -13.67
C ALA A 56 12.77 -4.76 -12.77
N CYS A 57 12.58 -4.47 -11.48
CA CYS A 57 13.66 -4.39 -10.52
C CYS A 57 14.29 -5.77 -10.25
N ARG A 58 15.61 -5.87 -10.43
CA ARG A 58 16.38 -7.12 -10.22
C ARG A 58 17.31 -7.04 -9.01
N GLU A 59 17.24 -5.95 -8.26
CA GLU A 59 18.06 -5.76 -7.07
C GLU A 59 17.62 -6.77 -6.01
N THR A 60 18.56 -7.58 -5.56
CA THR A 60 18.31 -8.57 -4.51
C THR A 60 18.95 -8.07 -3.22
N ALA A 61 18.19 -8.12 -2.11
CA ALA A 61 18.72 -7.78 -0.81
C ALA A 61 19.94 -8.67 -0.46
N PRO A 62 20.98 -8.13 0.17
CA PRO A 62 22.10 -8.93 0.65
C PRO A 62 21.65 -10.11 1.52
N GLU A 63 22.25 -11.29 1.34
CA GLU A 63 21.82 -12.52 2.01
C GLU A 63 21.96 -12.45 3.53
N ASP A 64 23.01 -11.78 4.01
CA ASP A 64 23.29 -11.51 5.42
C ASP A 64 22.21 -10.61 6.06
N LEU A 65 21.79 -9.56 5.35
CA LEU A 65 20.69 -8.70 5.79
C LEU A 65 19.38 -9.48 5.86
N ARG A 66 19.08 -10.30 4.84
CA ARG A 66 17.89 -11.16 4.83
C ARG A 66 17.90 -12.15 5.99
N ALA A 67 19.03 -12.80 6.25
CA ALA A 67 19.18 -13.73 7.35
C ALA A 67 18.96 -13.04 8.70
N THR A 68 19.51 -11.82 8.87
CA THR A 68 19.36 -11.00 10.07
C THR A 68 17.89 -10.65 10.33
N VAL A 69 17.17 -10.15 9.31
CA VAL A 69 15.75 -9.80 9.43
C VAL A 69 14.92 -11.02 9.81
N LEU A 70 15.13 -12.16 9.14
CA LEU A 70 14.40 -13.39 9.43
C LEU A 70 14.65 -13.93 10.84
N ALA A 71 15.88 -13.83 11.35
CA ALA A 71 16.20 -14.21 12.72
C ALA A 71 15.41 -13.36 13.73
N ARG A 72 15.41 -12.03 13.56
CA ARG A 72 14.66 -11.10 14.43
C ARG A 72 13.15 -11.33 14.40
N LEU A 73 12.58 -11.58 13.23
CA LEU A 73 11.15 -11.88 13.13
C LEU A 73 10.78 -13.15 13.91
N ARG A 74 11.61 -14.20 13.84
CA ARG A 74 11.39 -15.44 14.59
C ARG A 74 11.50 -15.23 16.10
N GLU A 75 12.49 -14.46 16.56
CA GLU A 75 12.63 -14.08 17.97
C GLU A 75 11.35 -13.40 18.49
N LEU A 76 10.88 -12.36 17.79
CA LEU A 76 9.68 -11.61 18.18
C LEU A 76 8.42 -12.48 18.18
N GLN A 77 8.26 -13.35 17.18
CA GLN A 77 7.13 -14.28 17.11
C GLN A 77 7.14 -15.32 18.23
N SER A 78 8.32 -15.78 18.65
CA SER A 78 8.45 -16.70 19.77
C SER A 78 8.17 -16.04 21.12
N ALA A 79 8.50 -14.75 21.26
CA ALA A 79 8.27 -13.97 22.47
C ALA A 79 6.80 -13.52 22.65
N HIS A 80 6.00 -13.50 21.56
CA HIS A 80 4.57 -13.22 21.59
C HIS A 80 3.69 -14.47 21.69
N ARG A 81 4.28 -15.66 21.86
CA ARG A 81 3.55 -16.91 22.12
C ARG A 81 3.38 -17.17 23.61
#